data_AF-A0A354SE59-F1
#
_entry.id   AF-A0A354SE59-F1
#
_cell.length_a   1.000
_cell.length_b   1.000
_cell.length_c   1.000
_cell.angle_alpha   90.00
_cell.angle_beta   90.00
_cell.angle_gamma   90.00
#
_symmetry.space_group_name_H-M   'P 1'
#
loop_
_entity.id
_entity.type
_entity.pdbx_description
1 polymer ?
#
loop_
_entity_poly.entity_id
_entity_poly.type
_entity_poly.pdbx_seq_one_letter_code
_entity_poly.pdbx_strand_id
1 'polypeptide(L)'
;MLIKRFSTAERWAHRSIAILTVILLITAALLYIPDFAAIVGNRQIVRVIHEVAGFVLPIPILLALFSRAFRDDTSRLNRFKPSDWQWLRSRSRRLGAIPVGKFNAGQ
;
A
#
# COMPACT_ATOMS: atom_id res chain seq x y z
N MET A 1 0.96 -22.68 -16.96
CA MET A 1 -0.19 -21.75 -17.08
C MET A 1 -0.05 -20.69 -15.98
N LEU A 2 0.03 -19.40 -16.33
CA LEU A 2 0.15 -18.32 -15.34
C LEU A 2 -1.25 -17.93 -14.83
N ILE A 3 -1.41 -17.89 -13.50
CA ILE A 3 -2.67 -17.45 -12.87
C ILE A 3 -2.54 -15.96 -12.55
N LYS A 4 -3.48 -15.13 -13.05
CA LYS A 4 -3.55 -13.71 -12.70
C LYS A 4 -4.04 -13.57 -11.25
N ARG A 5 -3.09 -13.47 -10.31
CA ARG A 5 -3.39 -13.29 -8.89
C ARG A 5 -4.06 -11.95 -8.58
N PHE A 6 -3.64 -10.89 -9.28
CA PHE A 6 -4.17 -9.54 -9.13
C PHE A 6 -4.76 -9.00 -10.45
N SER A 7 -5.79 -8.16 -10.35
CA SER A 7 -6.40 -7.48 -11.49
C SER A 7 -5.53 -6.32 -12.00
N THR A 8 -5.86 -5.80 -13.18
CA THR A 8 -5.18 -4.60 -13.72
C THR A 8 -5.45 -3.39 -12.84
N ALA A 9 -6.67 -3.24 -12.31
CA ALA A 9 -7.03 -2.17 -11.40
C ALA A 9 -6.19 -2.20 -10.11
N GLU A 10 -6.04 -3.37 -9.48
CA GLU A 10 -5.20 -3.55 -8.29
C GLU A 10 -3.74 -3.17 -8.55
N ARG A 11 -3.18 -3.59 -9.68
CA ARG A 11 -1.80 -3.25 -10.05
C ARG A 11 -1.60 -1.75 -10.25
N TRP A 12 -2.54 -1.08 -10.91
CA TRP A 12 -2.46 0.38 -11.12
C TRP A 12 -2.59 1.13 -9.80
N ALA A 13 -3.59 0.81 -8.98
CA ALA A 13 -3.74 1.41 -7.66
C ALA A 13 -2.49 1.25 -6.81
N HIS A 14 -1.94 0.03 -6.74
CA HIS A 14 -0.72 -0.25 -5.98
C HIS A 14 0.47 0.58 -6.47
N ARG A 15 0.72 0.63 -7.78
CA ARG A 15 1.83 1.40 -8.36
C ARG A 15 1.67 2.90 -8.14
N SER A 16 0.47 3.43 -8.35
CA SER A 16 0.18 4.86 -8.13
C SER A 16 0.38 5.27 -6.67
N ILE A 17 -0.14 4.47 -5.73
CA ILE A 17 0.06 4.72 -4.29
C ILE A 17 1.54 4.61 -3.94
N ALA A 18 2.26 3.59 -4.44
CA ALA A 18 3.69 3.43 -4.17
C ALA A 18 4.51 4.64 -4.65
N ILE A 19 4.23 5.15 -5.86
CA ILE A 19 4.90 6.35 -6.39
C ILE A 19 4.61 7.58 -5.51
N LEU A 20 3.34 7.80 -5.15
CA LEU A 20 2.94 8.93 -4.30
C LEU A 20 3.56 8.84 -2.90
N THR A 21 3.60 7.65 -2.31
CA THR A 21 4.27 7.42 -1.02
C THR A 21 5.77 7.69 -1.11
N VAL A 22 6.45 7.27 -2.18
CA VAL A 22 7.88 7.60 -2.38
C VAL A 22 8.08 9.12 -2.48
N ILE A 23 7.22 9.82 -3.23
CA ILE A 23 7.24 11.29 -3.31
C ILE A 23 7.06 11.90 -1.91
N LEU A 24 6.10 11.42 -1.13
CA LEU A 24 5.85 11.87 0.24
C LEU A 24 7.04 11.63 1.17
N LEU A 25 7.68 10.47 1.10
CA LEU A 25 8.86 10.14 1.90
C LEU A 25 10.04 11.04 1.56
N ILE A 26 10.33 11.23 0.27
CA ILE A 26 11.43 12.10 -0.19
C ILE A 26 11.16 13.54 0.25
N THR A 27 9.97 14.06 -0.04
CA THR A 27 9.62 15.45 0.33
C THR A 27 9.58 15.64 1.85
N ALA A 28 9.11 14.66 2.63
CA ALA A 28 9.18 14.71 4.10
C ALA A 28 10.63 14.75 4.59
N ALA A 29 11.51 13.90 4.05
CA ALA A 29 12.92 13.90 4.41
C ALA A 29 13.56 15.28 4.15
N LEU A 30 13.32 15.86 2.97
CA LEU A 30 13.78 17.20 2.61
C LEU A 30 13.21 18.31 3.51
N LEU A 31 11.98 18.16 4.02
CA LEU A 31 11.31 19.17 4.83
C LEU A 31 11.66 19.08 6.32
N TYR A 32 11.90 17.87 6.84
CA TYR A 32 11.94 17.63 8.29
C TYR A 32 13.28 17.08 8.79
N ILE A 33 14.21 16.69 7.92
CA ILE A 33 15.57 16.31 8.31
C ILE A 33 16.51 17.50 8.03
N PRO A 34 17.11 18.12 9.07
CA PRO A 34 17.92 19.33 8.92
C PRO A 34 19.04 19.22 7.88
N ASP A 35 19.75 18.09 7.86
CA ASP A 35 20.88 17.86 6.94
C ASP A 35 20.45 17.87 5.46
N PHE A 36 19.22 17.45 5.16
CA PHE A 36 18.68 17.47 3.81
C PHE A 36 18.02 18.80 3.44
N ALA A 37 17.53 19.56 4.42
CA ALA A 37 16.88 20.85 4.18
C ALA A 37 17.84 21.86 3.54
N ALA A 38 19.15 21.79 3.85
CA ALA A 38 20.18 22.65 3.28
C ALA A 38 20.38 22.43 1.76
N ILE A 39 19.97 21.28 1.22
CA ILE A 39 20.09 20.94 -0.21
C ILE A 39 18.95 21.58 -1.03
N VAL A 40 17.85 21.95 -0.38
CA VAL A 40 16.65 22.47 -1.04
C VAL A 40 16.73 23.98 -1.21
N GLY A 41 16.90 24.44 -2.44
CA GLY A 41 16.87 25.88 -2.75
C GLY A 41 15.51 26.54 -2.53
N ASN A 42 14.40 25.81 -2.75
CA ASN A 42 13.03 26.35 -2.58
C ASN A 42 12.14 25.40 -1.76
N ARG A 43 12.15 25.61 -0.44
CA ARG A 43 11.34 24.84 0.52
C ARG A 43 9.84 24.90 0.20
N GLN A 44 9.34 26.02 -0.33
CA GLN A 44 7.92 26.18 -0.62
C GLN A 44 7.45 25.24 -1.74
N ILE A 45 8.26 25.04 -2.78
CA ILE A 45 7.94 24.08 -3.84
C ILE A 45 7.85 22.65 -3.28
N VAL A 46 8.81 22.24 -2.45
CA VAL A 46 8.81 20.91 -1.83
C VAL A 46 7.58 20.70 -0.94
N ARG A 47 7.23 21.72 -0.16
CA ARG A 47 6.02 21.72 0.67
C ARG A 47 4.75 21.55 -0.17
N VAL A 48 4.60 22.34 -1.24
CA VAL A 48 3.43 22.24 -2.13
C VAL A 48 3.33 20.85 -2.77
N ILE A 49 4.45 20.29 -3.24
CA ILE A 49 4.46 18.92 -3.77
C ILE A 49 4.04 17.91 -2.70
N HIS A 50 4.56 18.03 -1.47
CA HIS A 50 4.20 17.14 -0.36
C HIS A 50 2.70 17.21 -0.05
N GLU A 51 2.16 18.42 0.11
CA GLU A 51 0.74 18.65 0.41
C GLU A 51 -0.16 18.11 -0.71
N VAL A 52 0.14 18.43 -1.97
CA VAL A 52 -0.63 17.93 -3.12
C VAL A 52 -0.54 16.41 -3.22
N ALA A 53 0.66 15.81 -3.09
CA ALA A 53 0.85 14.36 -3.12
C ALA A 53 0.04 13.66 -2.02
N GLY A 54 0.00 14.23 -0.82
CA GLY A 54 -0.78 13.73 0.30
C GLY A 54 -2.28 13.80 0.04
N PHE A 55 -2.75 14.91 -0.54
CA PHE A 55 -4.16 15.09 -0.90
C PHE A 55 -4.62 14.13 -2.00
N VAL A 56 -3.78 13.86 -3.01
CA VAL A 56 -4.13 12.94 -4.10
C VAL A 56 -3.93 11.46 -3.77
N LEU A 57 -3.26 11.14 -2.65
CA LEU A 57 -2.97 9.76 -2.22
C LEU A 57 -4.20 8.82 -2.17
N PRO A 58 -5.40 9.26 -1.77
CA PRO A 58 -6.60 8.39 -1.77
C PRO A 58 -7.19 8.14 -3.17
N ILE A 59 -6.89 8.99 -4.16
CA ILE A 59 -7.52 8.97 -5.49
C ILE A 59 -7.35 7.60 -6.19
N PRO A 60 -6.17 6.96 -6.22
CA PRO A 60 -6.02 5.64 -6.85
C PRO A 60 -6.93 4.56 -6.25
N ILE A 61 -7.21 4.60 -4.94
CA ILE A 61 -8.14 3.68 -4.29
C ILE A 61 -9.57 3.96 -4.77
N LEU A 62 -9.97 5.23 -4.76
CA LEU A 62 -11.31 5.63 -5.23
C LEU A 62 -11.56 5.20 -6.68
N LEU A 63 -10.56 5.35 -7.55
CA LEU A 63 -10.62 4.87 -8.94
C LEU A 63 -10.68 3.34 -9.02
N ALA A 64 -9.95 2.62 -8.15
CA ALA A 64 -9.98 1.17 -8.14
C ALA A 64 -11.31 0.58 -7.64
N LEU A 65 -12.08 1.30 -6.81
CA LEU A 65 -13.39 0.85 -6.34
C LEU A 65 -14.42 0.67 -7.46
N PHE A 66 -14.22 1.28 -8.63
CA PHE A 66 -15.04 1.00 -9.82
C PHE A 66 -14.81 -0.41 -10.39
N SER A 67 -13.71 -1.08 -10.01
CA SER A 67 -13.43 -2.47 -10.39
C SER A 67 -14.13 -3.45 -9.45
N ARG A 68 -14.94 -4.35 -10.02
CA ARG A 68 -15.55 -5.48 -9.27
C ARG A 68 -14.50 -6.34 -8.58
N ALA A 69 -13.43 -6.70 -9.31
CA ALA A 69 -12.36 -7.54 -8.76
C ALA A 69 -11.65 -6.90 -7.55
N PHE A 70 -11.41 -5.58 -7.60
CA PHE A 70 -10.81 -4.85 -6.49
C PHE A 70 -11.76 -4.85 -5.28
N ARG A 71 -13.06 -4.59 -5.49
CA ARG A 71 -14.06 -4.65 -4.41
C ARG A 71 -14.14 -6.03 -3.77
N ASP A 72 -14.17 -7.09 -4.58
CA ASP A 72 -14.19 -8.47 -4.09
C ASP A 72 -12.96 -8.78 -3.23
N ASP A 73 -11.78 -8.32 -3.63
CA ASP A 73 -10.57 -8.46 -2.84
C ASP A 73 -10.60 -7.67 -1.53
N THR A 74 -11.05 -6.41 -1.56
CA THR A 74 -11.20 -5.59 -0.34
C THR A 74 -12.20 -6.18 0.64
N SER A 75 -13.23 -6.88 0.16
CA SER A 75 -14.20 -7.57 1.02
C SER A 75 -13.58 -8.71 1.83
N ARG A 76 -12.49 -9.31 1.31
CA ARG A 76 -11.74 -10.42 1.91
C ARG A 76 -10.64 -9.94 2.85
N LEU A 77 -10.16 -8.70 2.69
CA LEU A 77 -9.14 -8.09 3.54
C LEU A 77 -9.68 -7.91 4.98
N ASN A 78 -8.83 -8.07 5.99
CA ASN A 78 -9.19 -7.91 7.41
C ASN A 78 -10.34 -8.80 7.90
N ARG A 79 -10.64 -9.91 7.20
CA ARG A 79 -11.62 -10.92 7.64
C ARG A 79 -10.93 -12.05 8.39
N PHE A 80 -10.56 -11.80 9.64
CA PHE A 80 -9.90 -12.77 10.51
C PHE A 80 -10.79 -14.00 10.79
N LYS A 81 -10.24 -15.18 10.52
CA LYS A 81 -10.81 -16.49 10.83
C LYS A 81 -10.00 -17.18 11.95
N PRO A 82 -10.52 -18.25 12.58
CA PRO A 82 -9.76 -19.02 13.57
C PRO A 82 -8.39 -19.51 13.07
N SER A 83 -8.27 -19.85 11.78
CA SER A 83 -7.01 -20.23 11.14
C SER A 83 -5.97 -19.09 11.11
N ASP A 84 -6.40 -17.83 11.01
CA ASP A 84 -5.50 -16.68 10.99
C ASP A 84 -4.84 -16.48 12.35
N TRP A 85 -5.59 -16.71 13.42
CA TRP A 85 -5.07 -16.72 14.78
C TRP A 85 -4.07 -17.85 15.05
N GLN A 86 -4.30 -19.02 14.46
CA GLN A 86 -3.33 -20.13 14.47
C GLN A 86 -2.07 -19.74 13.69
N TRP A 87 -2.24 -19.12 12.51
CA TRP A 87 -1.14 -18.65 11.66
C TRP A 87 -0.25 -17.62 12.36
N LEU A 88 -0.85 -16.64 13.05
CA LEU A 88 -0.11 -15.59 13.78
C LEU A 88 0.72 -16.14 14.94
N ARG A 89 0.21 -17.17 15.65
CA ARG A 89 0.91 -17.78 16.80
C ARG A 89 1.93 -18.86 16.39
N SER A 90 1.86 -19.33 15.15
CA SER A 90 2.72 -20.43 14.69
C SER A 90 4.12 -19.97 14.31
N ARG A 91 5.13 -20.64 14.86
CA ARG A 91 6.54 -20.50 14.41
C ARG A 91 6.76 -21.13 13.03
N SER A 92 5.91 -22.08 12.63
CA SER A 92 5.96 -22.80 11.36
C SER A 92 5.00 -22.25 10.29
N ARG A 93 4.48 -21.03 10.47
CA ARG A 93 3.51 -20.37 9.58
C ARG A 93 3.90 -20.26 8.10
N ARG A 94 5.19 -20.45 7.78
CA ARG A 94 5.73 -20.46 6.41
C ARG A 94 5.78 -21.85 5.76
N LEU A 95 5.51 -22.93 6.50
CA LEU A 95 5.58 -24.31 6.01
C LEU A 95 4.32 -24.76 5.24
N GLY A 96 3.28 -23.92 5.15
CA GLY A 96 2.07 -24.22 4.38
C GLY A 96 1.08 -25.18 5.05
N ALA A 97 1.37 -25.67 6.26
CA ALA A 97 0.48 -26.56 7.00
C ALA A 97 -0.81 -25.88 7.51
N ILE A 98 -0.83 -24.55 7.58
CA ILE A 98 -1.99 -23.76 8.01
C ILE A 98 -2.65 -23.19 6.75
N PRO A 99 -3.96 -23.43 6.52
CA PRO A 99 -4.66 -22.88 5.36
C PRO A 99 -4.60 -21.35 5.31
N VAL A 100 -4.28 -20.81 4.13
CA VAL A 100 -4.21 -19.37 3.86
C VAL A 100 -5.04 -19.05 2.63
N GLY A 101 -5.86 -18.00 2.72
CA GLY A 101 -6.66 -17.51 1.60
C GLY A 101 -5.83 -16.73 0.57
N LYS A 102 -6.48 -15.82 -0.17
CA LYS A 102 -5.78 -14.93 -1.12
C LYS A 102 -4.77 -14.01 -0.40
N PHE A 103 -5.11 -13.59 0.80
CA PHE A 103 -4.30 -12.79 1.73
C PHE A 103 -4.09 -13.59 3.02
N ASN A 104 -2.90 -13.49 3.62
CA ASN A 104 -2.61 -14.09 4.92
C ASN A 104 -2.92 -13.13 6.08
N ALA A 105 -2.90 -13.64 7.31
CA ALA A 105 -3.26 -12.88 8.52
C ALA A 105 -2.36 -11.66 8.82
N GLY A 106 -1.21 -11.53 8.18
CA GLY A 106 -0.32 -10.37 8.31
C GLY A 106 -0.47 -9.32 7.20
N GLN A 107 -1.36 -9.55 6.23
CA GLN A 107 -1.71 -8.63 5.14
C GLN A 107 -3.06 -7.97 5.42
#